data_AF-A0A8T7KUC3-F1
#
_entry.id   AF-A0A8T7KUC3-F1
#
_cell.length_a   1.000
_cell.length_b   1.000
_cell.length_c   1.000
_cell.angle_alpha   90.00
_cell.angle_beta   90.00
_cell.angle_gamma   90.00
#
_symmetry.space_group_name_H-M   'P 1'
#
loop_
_entity.id
_entity.type
_entity.pdbx_description
1 polymer ?
#
loop_
_entity_poly.entity_id
_entity_poly.type
_entity_poly.pdbx_seq_one_letter_code
_entity_poly.pdbx_strand_id
1 'polypeptide(L)'
;MHCSRKYTPEPKKQGYPESMRKRAVEMYVDGGNLRRIARHLKVAPQTVAYWVTDLAEALPNVPMPSEVKEAEMDELFTFIGDKKTESTF
;
A
#
# COMPACT_ATOMS: atom_id res chain seq x y z
N MET A 1 -24.04 -0.13 24.35
CA MET A 1 -23.76 -0.26 22.90
C MET A 1 -24.28 0.97 22.20
N HIS A 2 -23.43 1.91 21.82
CA HIS A 2 -23.86 3.14 21.15
C HIS A 2 -23.92 2.90 19.64
N CYS A 3 -25.12 3.05 19.07
CA CYS A 3 -25.33 2.96 17.63
C CYS A 3 -24.59 4.13 16.95
N SER A 4 -23.49 3.85 16.27
CA SER A 4 -22.70 4.83 15.50
C SER A 4 -23.41 5.34 14.24
N ARG A 5 -24.76 5.33 14.19
CA ARG A 5 -25.52 5.85 13.05
C ARG A 5 -25.72 7.35 13.21
N LYS A 6 -25.02 8.12 12.38
CA LYS A 6 -25.33 9.54 12.14
C LYS A 6 -26.47 9.61 11.13
N TYR A 7 -27.65 10.07 11.55
CA TYR A 7 -28.79 10.35 10.67
C TYR A 7 -28.54 11.66 9.92
N THR A 8 -27.69 11.63 8.90
CA THR A 8 -27.57 12.73 7.93
C THR A 8 -28.44 12.37 6.73
N PRO A 9 -29.47 13.17 6.37
CA PRO A 9 -30.40 12.86 5.29
C PRO A 9 -29.73 12.55 3.95
N GLU A 10 -28.62 13.23 3.66
CA GLU A 10 -27.69 12.89 2.58
C GLU A 10 -26.33 12.56 3.20
N PRO A 11 -26.03 11.28 3.49
CA PRO A 11 -24.75 10.90 4.04
C PRO A 11 -23.66 11.19 3.01
N LYS A 12 -22.66 12.00 3.39
CA LYS A 12 -21.44 12.14 2.59
C LYS A 12 -20.85 10.74 2.39
N LYS A 13 -20.55 10.37 1.14
CA LYS A 13 -19.83 9.14 0.83
C LYS A 13 -18.54 9.15 1.67
N GLN A 14 -18.48 8.26 2.65
CA GLN A 14 -17.33 8.14 3.52
C GLN A 14 -16.20 7.47 2.74
N GLY A 15 -15.01 8.06 2.78
CA GLY A 15 -13.84 7.54 2.11
C GLY A 15 -13.52 8.21 0.78
N TYR A 16 -12.40 7.77 0.22
CA TYR A 16 -11.82 8.31 -0.99
C TYR A 16 -12.35 7.59 -2.23
N PRO A 17 -12.50 8.29 -3.37
CA PRO A 17 -12.95 7.67 -4.61
C PRO A 17 -11.95 6.60 -5.06
N GLU A 18 -12.45 5.53 -5.66
CA GLU A 18 -11.63 4.41 -6.14
C GLU A 18 -10.56 4.85 -7.13
N SER A 19 -10.89 5.81 -8.01
CA SER A 19 -9.95 6.42 -8.95
C SER A 19 -8.72 7.04 -8.26
N MET A 20 -8.91 7.65 -7.08
CA MET A 20 -7.80 8.20 -6.30
C MET A 20 -6.94 7.11 -5.68
N ARG A 21 -7.55 6.02 -5.19
CA ARG A 21 -6.81 4.86 -4.66
C ARG A 21 -5.96 4.21 -5.75
N LYS A 22 -6.57 3.95 -6.92
CA LYS A 22 -5.88 3.40 -8.08
C LYS A 22 -4.70 4.30 -8.50
N ARG A 23 -4.94 5.61 -8.58
CA ARG A 23 -3.88 6.57 -8.91
C ARG A 23 -2.74 6.59 -7.89
N ALA A 24 -3.04 6.45 -6.60
CA ALA A 24 -2.04 6.37 -5.54
C ALA A 24 -1.13 5.14 -5.69
N VAL A 25 -1.73 3.99 -6.01
CA VAL A 25 -1.01 2.74 -6.27
C VAL A 25 -0.15 2.85 -7.51
N GLU A 26 -0.67 3.37 -8.63
CA GLU A 26 0.11 3.57 -9.87
C GLU A 26 1.37 4.39 -9.56
N MET A 27 1.22 5.51 -8.84
CA MET A 27 2.36 6.32 -8.43
C MET A 27 3.37 5.59 -7.53
N TYR A 28 2.92 4.60 -6.75
CA TYR A 28 3.81 3.77 -5.93
C TYR A 28 4.59 2.76 -6.77
N VAL A 29 3.92 2.08 -7.70
CA VAL A 29 4.55 1.15 -8.66
C VAL A 29 5.56 1.88 -9.55
N ASP A 30 5.29 3.15 -9.90
CA ASP A 30 6.22 4.04 -10.62
C ASP A 30 7.45 4.48 -9.76
N GLY A 31 7.61 3.96 -8.54
CA GLY A 31 8.73 4.27 -7.64
C GLY A 31 8.49 5.47 -6.71
N GLY A 32 7.25 5.94 -6.59
CA GLY A 32 6.90 7.07 -5.74
C GLY A 32 6.97 6.75 -4.24
N ASN A 33 7.69 7.57 -3.49
CA ASN A 33 7.69 7.50 -2.02
C ASN A 33 6.28 7.82 -1.46
N LEU A 34 5.80 7.04 -0.49
CA LEU A 34 4.51 7.23 0.20
C LEU A 34 4.24 8.68 0.62
N ARG A 35 5.23 9.36 1.20
CA ARG A 35 5.09 10.77 1.62
C ARG A 35 4.94 11.72 0.43
N ARG A 36 5.60 11.43 -0.69
CA ARG A 36 5.50 12.22 -1.92
C ARG A 36 4.12 12.06 -2.52
N ILE A 37 3.65 10.82 -2.67
CA ILE A 37 2.29 10.49 -3.16
C ILE A 37 1.22 11.18 -2.31
N ALA A 38 1.34 11.07 -0.99
CA ALA A 38 0.44 11.69 -0.03
C ALA A 38 0.35 13.21 -0.18
N ARG A 39 1.49 13.90 -0.41
CA ARG A 39 1.50 15.34 -0.70
C ARG A 39 0.80 15.67 -2.02
N HIS A 40 1.02 14.88 -3.08
CA HIS A 40 0.37 15.10 -4.36
C HIS A 40 -1.16 14.90 -4.29
N LEU A 41 -1.62 13.91 -3.54
CA LEU A 41 -3.05 13.59 -3.39
C LEU A 41 -3.73 14.32 -2.23
N LYS A 42 -2.97 15.07 -1.43
CA LYS A 42 -3.44 15.79 -0.22
C LYS A 42 -4.13 14.86 0.80
N VAL A 43 -3.52 13.69 1.03
CA VAL A 43 -3.98 12.69 2.00
C VAL A 43 -2.90 12.40 3.04
N ALA A 44 -3.24 11.67 4.11
CA ALA A 44 -2.23 11.22 5.06
C ALA A 44 -1.33 10.13 4.43
N PRO A 45 0.00 10.13 4.68
CA PRO A 45 0.88 9.06 4.20
C PRO A 45 0.45 7.66 4.63
N GLN A 46 -0.12 7.55 5.82
CA GLN A 46 -0.68 6.30 6.34
C GLN A 46 -1.82 5.76 5.47
N THR A 47 -2.66 6.65 4.91
CA THR A 47 -3.74 6.26 4.00
C THR A 47 -3.20 5.64 2.73
N VAL A 48 -2.11 6.18 2.17
CA VAL A 48 -1.46 5.61 0.98
C VAL A 48 -0.84 4.25 1.32
N ALA A 49 -0.19 4.13 2.48
CA ALA A 49 0.37 2.86 2.94
C ALA A 49 -0.72 1.77 3.01
N TYR A 50 -1.87 2.07 3.60
CA TYR A 50 -2.99 1.14 3.67
C TYR A 50 -3.50 0.72 2.30
N TRP A 51 -3.64 1.64 1.35
CA TRP A 51 -4.09 1.26 0.00
C TRP A 51 -3.10 0.35 -0.73
N VAL A 52 -1.80 0.57 -0.53
CA VAL A 52 -0.76 -0.28 -1.10
C VAL A 52 -0.79 -1.67 -0.46
N THR A 53 -0.91 -1.77 0.86
CA THR A 53 -1.00 -3.05 1.57
C THR A 53 -2.27 -3.82 1.21
N ASP A 54 -3.42 -3.15 1.21
CA ASP A 54 -4.71 -3.76 0.86
C ASP A 54 -4.67 -4.34 -0.56
N LEU A 55 -4.05 -3.62 -1.51
CA LEU A 55 -3.89 -4.14 -2.86
C LEU A 55 -2.90 -5.31 -2.91
N ALA A 56 -1.75 -5.19 -2.23
CA ALA A 56 -0.74 -6.25 -2.22
C ALA A 56 -1.30 -7.56 -1.65
N GLU A 57 -2.13 -7.50 -0.62
CA GLU A 57 -2.82 -8.66 -0.05
C GLU A 57 -3.90 -9.25 -0.98
N ALA A 58 -4.51 -8.42 -1.82
CA ALA A 58 -5.52 -8.84 -2.78
C ALA A 58 -4.92 -9.44 -4.07
N LEU A 59 -3.62 -9.29 -4.32
CA LEU A 59 -2.97 -9.84 -5.51
C LEU A 59 -2.93 -11.38 -5.43
N PRO A 60 -3.22 -12.08 -6.54
CA PRO A 60 -3.07 -13.53 -6.57
C PRO A 60 -1.60 -13.91 -6.43
N ASN A 61 -1.36 -15.10 -5.87
CA ASN A 61 -0.02 -15.68 -5.91
C ASN A 61 0.46 -15.79 -7.35
N VAL A 62 1.72 -15.43 -7.58
CA VAL A 62 2.36 -15.54 -8.89
C VAL A 62 2.31 -17.00 -9.34
N PRO A 63 1.84 -17.30 -10.55
CA PRO A 63 1.81 -18.66 -11.05
C PRO A 63 3.23 -19.19 -11.18
N MET A 64 3.55 -20.22 -10.39
CA MET A 64 4.84 -20.89 -10.44
C MET A 64 4.75 -22.12 -11.35
N PRO A 65 5.74 -22.35 -12.24
CA PRO A 65 5.79 -23.55 -13.04
C PRO A 65 6.00 -24.79 -12.15
N SER A 66 5.48 -25.95 -12.57
CA SER A 66 5.61 -27.21 -11.82
C SER A 66 7.04 -27.75 -11.81
N GLU A 67 7.81 -27.48 -12.87
CA GLU A 67 9.22 -27.84 -12.99
C GLU A 67 10.01 -26.60 -13.46
N VAL A 68 11.11 -26.32 -12.76
CA VAL A 68 12.06 -25.27 -13.12
C VAL A 68 13.33 -25.94 -13.63
N LYS A 69 13.62 -25.79 -14.93
CA LYS A 69 14.83 -26.39 -15.54
C LYS A 69 16.06 -25.52 -15.35
N GLU A 70 15.90 -24.22 -15.60
CA GLU A 70 16.94 -23.21 -15.49
C GLU A 70 16.31 -21.99 -14.80
N ALA A 71 17.06 -21.39 -13.88
CA ALA A 71 16.66 -20.18 -13.17
C ALA A 71 17.87 -19.25 -13.11
N GLU A 72 17.70 -18.02 -13.57
CA GLU A 72 18.69 -16.97 -13.44
C GLU A 72 18.40 -16.15 -12.19
N MET A 73 19.45 -15.83 -11.45
CA MET A 73 19.35 -15.01 -10.25
C MET A 73 19.85 -13.60 -10.58
N ASP A 74 18.94 -12.63 -10.60
CA ASP A 74 19.30 -11.22 -10.70
C ASP A 74 19.81 -10.68 -9.35
N GLU A 75 20.98 -10.04 -9.35
CA GLU A 75 21.57 -9.43 -8.15
C GLU A 75 20.93 -8.06 -7.86
N LEU A 76 19.75 -8.07 -7.24
CA LEU A 76 19.10 -6.86 -6.71
C LEU A 76 19.42 -6.68 -5.23
N PHE A 77 20.35 -5.76 -4.93
CA PHE A 77 20.65 -5.37 -3.56
C PHE A 77 19.66 -4.32 -3.06
N THR A 78 18.81 -4.70 -2.10
CA THR A 78 17.98 -3.75 -1.33
C THR A 78 18.41 -3.78 0.12
N PHE A 79 18.71 -2.61 0.70
CA PHE A 79 19.00 -2.52 2.13
C PHE A 79 17.71 -2.76 2.92
N ILE A 80 17.57 -3.96 3.47
CA ILE A 80 16.53 -4.31 4.42
C ILE A 80 17.11 -4.06 5.82
N GLY A 81 16.75 -2.94 6.42
CA GLY A 81 17.13 -2.61 7.78
C GLY A 81 16.00 -2.96 8.75
N ASP A 82 16.26 -3.87 9.69
CA ASP A 82 15.37 -4.04 10.82
C ASP A 82 15.45 -2.84 11.74
N LYS A 83 14.28 -2.37 12.17
CA LYS A 83 14.23 -1.30 13.16
C LYS A 83 14.79 -1.86 14.47
N LYS A 84 15.88 -1.28 14.97
CA LYS A 84 16.41 -1.60 16.30
C LYS A 84 15.29 -1.50 17.33
N THR A 85 15.01 -2.61 18.02
CA THR A 85 14.02 -2.69 19.10
C THR A 85 14.60 -2.25 20.44
N GLU A 86 15.93 -2.18 20.55
CA GLU A 86 16.65 -1.86 21.77
C GLU A 86 17.62 -0.68 21.56
N SER A 87 17.80 0.12 22.61
CA SER A 87 18.77 1.22 22.61
C SER A 87 20.18 0.64 22.74
N THR A 88 21.02 0.84 21.72
CA THR A 88 22.46 0.58 21.86
C THR A 88 23.08 1.77 22.58
N PHE A 89 23.60 1.56 23.79
CA PHE A 89 24.42 2.54 24.54
C PHE A 89 25.86 2.51 24.05
#